data_AF-A0A9E3SLI4-F1
#
_entry.id   AF-A0A9E3SLI4-F1
#
_cell.length_a   1.000
_cell.length_b   1.000
_cell.length_c   1.000
_cell.angle_alpha   90.00
_cell.angle_beta   90.00
_cell.angle_gamma   90.00
#
_symmetry.space_group_name_H-M   'P 1'
#
loop_
_entity.id
_entity.type
_entity.pdbx_description
1 polymer ?
#
loop_
_entity_poly.entity_id
_entity_poly.type
_entity_poly.pdbx_seq_one_letter_code
_entity_poly.pdbx_strand_id
1 'polypeptide(L)'
;IYNTNTGTNGSVAEGIQQPYEISVVTGLEEVLGINLSVSSFPNPTNDYLTLTIDNSDKTNHNLSQLAYQLYDMNGELLQSEKITGNQISIVMSNLVPATYFVKAVQANKEIKTFKIIKN
;
A
#
# COMPACT_ATOMS: atom_id res chain seq x y z
N ILE A 1 7.63 16.62 -19.48
CA ILE A 1 6.70 17.65 -19.98
C ILE A 1 5.82 18.00 -18.79
N TYR A 2 5.99 19.19 -18.22
CA TYR A 2 5.19 19.68 -17.08
C TYR A 2 4.47 20.94 -17.56
N ASN A 3 3.14 20.93 -17.48
CA ASN A 3 2.34 22.11 -17.83
C ASN A 3 2.30 23.04 -16.62
N THR A 4 2.90 24.21 -16.76
CA THR A 4 2.83 25.30 -15.78
C THR A 4 1.78 26.31 -16.24
N ASN A 5 0.71 26.48 -15.48
CA ASN A 5 -0.18 27.64 -15.62
C ASN A 5 0.29 28.73 -14.65
N THR A 6 0.93 29.77 -15.17
CA THR A 6 1.28 30.95 -14.36
C THR A 6 0.12 31.95 -14.36
N GLY A 7 -0.59 32.05 -13.24
CA GLY A 7 -1.53 33.13 -12.95
C GLY A 7 -0.90 34.16 -12.00
N THR A 8 -0.87 35.42 -12.41
CA THR A 8 -0.30 36.55 -11.68
C THR A 8 -1.15 36.89 -10.44
N ASN A 9 -0.51 37.01 -9.27
CA ASN A 9 -1.02 37.46 -7.95
C ASN A 9 -1.56 36.42 -6.95
N GLY A 10 -0.82 35.35 -6.76
CA GLY A 10 -0.86 34.59 -5.51
C GLY A 10 -0.17 33.25 -5.65
N SER A 11 0.98 33.06 -5.00
CA SER A 11 1.52 31.71 -4.81
C SER A 11 0.64 30.97 -3.81
N VAL A 12 -0.48 30.42 -4.30
CA VAL A 12 -0.97 29.15 -3.77
C VAL A 12 0.01 28.12 -4.29
N ALA A 13 0.78 27.50 -3.38
CA ALA A 13 1.46 26.27 -3.74
C ALA A 13 0.38 25.32 -4.28
N GLU A 14 0.43 24.99 -5.57
CA GLU A 14 -0.36 23.89 -6.14
C GLU A 14 0.13 22.60 -5.48
N GLY A 15 -0.34 22.37 -4.25
CA GLY A 15 -0.11 21.17 -3.49
C GLY A 15 -0.85 20.05 -4.21
N ILE A 16 -0.10 19.15 -4.82
CA ILE A 16 -0.66 17.94 -5.42
C ILE A 16 -1.31 17.15 -4.27
N GLN A 17 -2.64 17.10 -4.24
CA GLN A 17 -3.37 16.33 -3.24
C GLN A 17 -3.13 14.84 -3.50
N GLN A 18 -2.39 14.17 -2.61
CA GLN A 18 -2.24 12.73 -2.69
C GLN A 18 -3.48 12.06 -2.07
N PRO A 19 -4.17 11.16 -2.81
CA PRO A 19 -5.38 10.50 -2.32
C PRO A 19 -5.09 9.54 -1.16
N TYR A 20 -3.83 9.13 -1.01
CA TYR A 20 -3.38 8.21 0.03
C TYR A 20 -2.16 8.72 0.77
N GLU A 21 -2.17 8.64 2.10
CA GLU A 21 -0.94 8.64 2.91
C GLU A 21 -0.61 7.22 3.36
N ILE A 22 0.62 6.78 3.11
CA ILE A 22 1.06 5.41 3.39
C ILE A 22 2.21 5.47 4.38
N SER A 23 2.10 4.74 5.49
CA SER A 23 3.14 4.64 6.51
C SER A 23 3.31 3.20 6.97
N VAL A 24 4.53 2.83 7.35
CA VAL A 24 4.83 1.51 7.89
C VAL A 24 4.59 1.55 9.40
N VAL A 25 3.74 0.64 9.91
CA VAL A 25 3.41 0.55 11.34
C VAL A 25 4.31 -0.47 12.02
N THR A 26 4.47 -1.64 11.39
CA THR A 26 5.32 -2.73 11.85
C THR A 26 6.09 -3.27 10.66
N GLY A 27 7.38 -3.54 10.83
CA GLY A 27 8.22 -4.19 9.84
C GLY A 27 9.15 -5.17 10.53
N LEU A 28 8.85 -6.47 10.43
CA LEU A 28 9.79 -7.54 10.78
C LEU A 28 10.70 -7.88 9.57
N GLU A 29 10.94 -6.89 8.71
CA GLU A 29 11.62 -7.03 7.40
C GLU A 29 13.00 -7.67 7.53
N GLU A 30 13.75 -7.30 8.57
CA GLU A 30 15.08 -7.87 8.84
C GLU A 30 15.06 -9.36 9.19
N VAL A 31 13.95 -9.87 9.72
CA VAL A 31 13.86 -11.27 10.16
C VAL A 31 13.58 -12.22 9.00
N LEU A 32 12.98 -11.72 7.92
CA LEU A 32 12.48 -12.56 6.83
C LEU A 32 13.13 -12.30 5.48
N GLY A 33 13.93 -11.24 5.30
CA GLY A 33 14.60 -10.95 4.02
C GLY A 33 13.67 -10.57 2.87
N ILE A 34 12.39 -10.30 3.16
CA ILE A 34 11.37 -9.92 2.17
C ILE A 34 11.16 -8.41 2.23
N ASN A 35 11.44 -7.72 1.13
CA ASN A 35 11.14 -6.29 1.02
C ASN A 35 9.73 -6.08 0.44
N LEU A 36 8.89 -5.37 1.20
CA LEU A 36 7.49 -5.13 0.86
C LEU A 36 7.25 -3.63 0.80
N SER A 37 6.54 -3.15 -0.21
CA SER A 37 6.15 -1.74 -0.32
C SER A 37 4.73 -1.60 -0.85
N VAL A 38 4.05 -0.52 -0.46
CA VAL A 38 2.71 -0.18 -0.99
C VAL A 38 2.80 1.20 -1.63
N SER A 39 2.27 1.31 -2.84
CA SER A 39 2.19 2.56 -3.58
C SER A 39 0.82 2.70 -4.25
N SER A 40 0.41 3.92 -4.58
CA SER A 40 -0.79 4.18 -5.38
C SER A 40 -0.39 4.42 -6.84
N PHE A 41 -0.97 3.68 -7.79
CA PHE A 41 -0.74 3.90 -9.23
C PHE A 41 -2.04 3.81 -10.03
N PRO A 42 -2.29 4.74 -10.98
CA PRO A 42 -1.54 5.99 -11.23
C PRO A 42 -1.81 7.02 -10.13
N ASN A 43 -0.81 7.77 -9.66
CA ASN A 43 -1.05 8.90 -8.75
C ASN A 43 -1.42 10.15 -9.59
N PRO A 44 -2.63 10.75 -9.48
CA PRO A 44 -3.72 10.45 -8.55
C PRO A 44 -4.67 9.33 -9.03
N THR A 45 -5.00 8.38 -8.15
CA THR A 45 -6.10 7.43 -8.34
C THR A 45 -6.74 7.15 -6.99
N ASN A 46 -8.06 7.03 -6.97
CA ASN A 46 -8.81 6.59 -5.80
C ASN A 46 -9.09 5.08 -5.81
N ASP A 47 -8.64 4.37 -6.85
CA ASP A 47 -9.23 3.07 -7.17
C ASP A 47 -8.45 1.89 -6.63
N TYR A 48 -7.11 1.95 -6.64
CA TYR A 48 -6.27 0.82 -6.27
C TYR A 48 -4.99 1.25 -5.54
N LEU A 49 -4.54 0.37 -4.64
CA LEU A 49 -3.15 0.34 -4.17
C LEU A 49 -2.42 -0.82 -4.82
N THR A 50 -1.12 -0.66 -5.01
CA THR A 50 -0.23 -1.71 -5.48
C THR A 50 0.68 -2.13 -4.32
N LEU A 51 0.47 -3.34 -3.83
CA LEU A 51 1.40 -4.03 -2.93
C LEU A 51 2.49 -4.69 -3.79
N THR A 52 3.73 -4.26 -3.62
CA THR A 52 4.90 -4.79 -4.32
C THR A 52 5.76 -5.62 -3.37
N ILE A 53 6.17 -6.78 -3.84
CA ILE A 53 7.08 -7.71 -3.17
C ILE A 53 8.36 -7.69 -3.99
N ASP A 54 9.41 -7.11 -3.43
CA ASP A 54 10.74 -7.21 -4.01
C ASP A 54 11.44 -8.47 -3.47
N ASN A 55 11.72 -9.38 -4.40
CA ASN A 55 12.39 -10.65 -4.16
C ASN A 55 13.80 -10.62 -4.78
N SER A 56 14.42 -9.44 -4.81
CA SER A 56 15.77 -9.21 -5.34
C SER A 56 16.84 -9.92 -4.52
N ASP A 57 16.57 -10.24 -3.25
CA ASP A 57 17.41 -11.12 -2.45
C ASP A 57 17.17 -12.58 -2.89
N LYS A 58 18.22 -13.26 -3.37
CA LYS A 58 18.16 -14.57 -4.04
C LYS A 58 17.86 -15.74 -3.08
N THR A 59 17.37 -15.44 -1.89
CA THR A 59 16.81 -16.40 -0.96
C THR A 59 15.47 -16.87 -1.55
N ASN A 60 15.35 -18.16 -1.86
CA ASN A 60 14.12 -18.77 -2.37
C ASN A 60 12.99 -18.66 -1.32
N HIS A 61 12.42 -17.46 -1.16
CA HIS A 61 11.33 -17.23 -0.24
C HIS A 61 10.09 -17.92 -0.82
N ASN A 62 9.58 -18.88 -0.07
CA ASN A 62 8.36 -19.57 -0.42
C ASN A 62 7.18 -18.59 -0.32
N LEU A 63 6.84 -17.97 -1.46
CA LEU A 63 5.68 -17.10 -1.61
C LEU A 63 4.36 -17.87 -1.46
N SER A 64 4.38 -19.21 -1.51
CA SER A 64 3.18 -20.06 -1.48
C SER A 64 2.41 -19.98 -0.17
N GLN A 65 2.99 -19.38 0.88
CA GLN A 65 2.34 -19.16 2.18
C GLN A 65 2.11 -17.68 2.50
N LEU A 66 2.36 -16.78 1.53
CA LEU A 66 2.20 -15.35 1.72
C LEU A 66 0.78 -14.91 1.33
N ALA A 67 0.17 -14.09 2.17
CA ALA A 67 -1.12 -13.48 1.94
C ALA A 67 -1.10 -12.02 2.40
N TYR A 68 -2.02 -11.22 1.88
CA TYR A 68 -2.33 -9.92 2.44
C TYR A 68 -3.74 -9.91 3.03
N GLN A 69 -3.93 -9.05 4.00
CA GLN A 69 -5.20 -8.82 4.66
C GLN A 69 -5.43 -7.31 4.77
N LEU A 70 -6.61 -6.86 4.38
CA LEU A 70 -7.04 -5.47 4.49
C LEU A 70 -8.01 -5.34 5.67
N TYR A 71 -7.72 -4.39 6.55
CA TYR A 71 -8.54 -4.08 7.73
C TYR A 71 -9.00 -2.64 7.74
N ASP A 72 -10.17 -2.40 8.33
CA ASP A 72 -10.60 -1.05 8.71
C ASP A 72 -9.97 -0.60 10.05
N MET A 73 -10.30 0.61 10.51
CA MET A 73 -9.79 1.14 11.78
C MET A 73 -10.34 0.46 13.05
N ASN A 74 -11.46 -0.27 12.93
CA ASN A 74 -12.06 -1.03 14.03
C ASN A 74 -11.47 -2.45 14.14
N GLY A 75 -10.64 -2.86 13.17
CA GLY A 75 -10.06 -4.19 13.07
C GLY A 75 -10.95 -5.19 12.33
N GLU A 76 -11.96 -4.73 11.60
CA GLU A 76 -12.78 -5.56 10.71
C GLU A 76 -11.97 -5.99 9.48
N LEU A 77 -11.98 -7.28 9.17
CA LEU A 77 -11.31 -7.83 7.99
C LEU A 77 -12.17 -7.59 6.75
N LEU A 78 -11.71 -6.71 5.86
CA LEU A 78 -12.41 -6.34 4.62
C LEU A 78 -12.04 -7.25 3.44
N GLN A 79 -10.77 -7.68 3.37
CA GLN A 79 -10.26 -8.51 2.27
C GLN A 79 -9.11 -9.39 2.76
N SER A 80 -9.02 -10.61 2.25
CA SER A 80 -7.90 -11.53 2.54
C SER A 80 -7.62 -12.40 1.34
N GLU A 81 -6.44 -12.27 0.76
CA GLU A 81 -6.06 -13.01 -0.45
C GLU A 81 -4.61 -13.47 -0.42
N LYS A 82 -4.32 -14.55 -1.15
CA LYS A 82 -2.95 -15.04 -1.33
C LYS A 82 -2.19 -14.13 -2.27
N ILE A 83 -0.92 -13.92 -1.97
CA ILE A 83 -0.01 -13.19 -2.86
C ILE A 83 0.52 -14.20 -3.89
N THR A 84 0.05 -14.08 -5.13
CA THR A 84 0.40 -15.01 -6.22
C THR A 84 1.44 -14.45 -7.19
N GLY A 85 1.92 -13.22 -6.97
CA GLY A 85 2.90 -12.56 -7.81
C GLY A 85 3.59 -11.42 -7.07
N ASN A 86 4.51 -10.74 -7.76
CA ASN A 86 5.33 -9.68 -7.17
C ASN A 86 4.58 -8.35 -7.01
N GLN A 87 3.43 -8.19 -7.69
CA GLN A 87 2.59 -7.02 -7.59
C GLN A 87 1.15 -7.47 -7.45
N ILE A 88 0.45 -6.90 -6.48
CA ILE A 88 -0.94 -7.17 -6.19
C ILE A 88 -1.70 -5.86 -6.12
N SER A 89 -2.81 -5.77 -6.85
CA SER A 89 -3.72 -4.63 -6.80
C SER A 89 -4.79 -4.85 -5.74
N ILE A 90 -4.85 -3.93 -4.78
CA ILE A 90 -5.84 -3.91 -3.71
C ILE A 90 -6.90 -2.88 -4.08
N VAL A 91 -8.14 -3.30 -4.23
CA VAL A 91 -9.24 -2.43 -4.66
C VAL A 91 -9.67 -1.54 -3.50
N MET A 92 -9.53 -0.23 -3.69
CA MET A 92 -9.90 0.79 -2.71
C MET A 92 -11.07 1.65 -3.16
N SER A 93 -11.48 1.60 -4.43
CA SER A 93 -12.55 2.45 -5.00
C SER A 93 -13.86 2.41 -4.20
N ASN A 94 -14.23 1.23 -3.71
CA ASN A 94 -15.48 1.01 -2.98
C ASN A 94 -15.41 1.39 -1.48
N LEU A 95 -14.24 1.84 -1.01
CA LEU A 95 -14.02 2.19 0.39
C LEU A 95 -14.19 3.70 0.60
N VAL A 96 -14.79 4.09 1.71
CA VAL A 96 -14.94 5.51 2.06
C VAL A 96 -13.60 6.12 2.51
N PRO A 97 -13.44 7.45 2.49
CA PRO A 97 -12.29 8.11 3.11
C PRO A 97 -12.18 7.75 4.59
N ALA A 98 -11.11 7.06 4.96
CA ALA A 98 -10.85 6.57 6.32
C ALA A 98 -9.41 6.04 6.44
N THR A 99 -9.06 5.58 7.63
CA THR A 99 -7.82 4.82 7.86
C THR A 99 -8.05 3.32 7.67
N TYR A 100 -7.13 2.69 6.94
CA TYR A 100 -7.09 1.25 6.69
C TYR A 100 -5.72 0.68 7.01
N PHE A 101 -5.65 -0.63 7.19
CA PHE A 101 -4.40 -1.35 7.42
C PHE A 101 -4.25 -2.50 6.43
N VAL A 102 -3.15 -2.51 5.68
CA VAL A 102 -2.75 -3.64 4.84
C VAL A 102 -1.69 -4.42 5.61
N LYS A 103 -2.03 -5.65 5.99
CA LYS A 103 -1.12 -6.58 6.65
C LYS A 103 -0.62 -7.61 5.66
N ALA A 104 0.68 -7.78 5.58
CA ALA A 104 1.27 -8.97 4.98
C ALA A 104 1.41 -10.04 6.06
N VAL A 105 1.01 -11.27 5.73
CA VAL A 105 1.07 -12.41 6.63
C VAL A 105 1.74 -13.61 5.95
N GLN A 106 2.54 -14.35 6.70
CA GLN A 106 3.14 -15.61 6.27
C GLN A 106 2.81 -16.70 7.29
N ALA A 107 2.18 -17.80 6.86
CA ALA A 107 1.80 -18.90 7.75
C ALA A 107 1.06 -18.42 9.03
N ASN A 108 0.12 -17.48 8.87
CA ASN A 108 -0.66 -16.83 9.93
C ASN A 108 0.12 -15.94 10.91
N LYS A 109 1.39 -15.63 10.63
CA LYS A 109 2.15 -14.61 11.37
C LYS A 109 2.18 -13.30 10.60
N GLU A 110 1.90 -12.21 11.29
CA GLU A 110 2.08 -10.86 10.76
C GLU A 110 3.56 -10.61 10.49
N ILE A 111 3.89 -10.17 9.28
CA ILE A 111 5.27 -9.87 8.87
C ILE A 111 5.49 -8.37 8.68
N LYS A 112 4.46 -7.66 8.19
CA LYS A 112 4.51 -6.22 7.94
C LYS A 112 3.12 -5.64 7.92
N THR A 113 2.96 -4.44 8.45
CA THR A 113 1.70 -3.69 8.41
C THR A 113 1.93 -2.30 7.85
N PHE A 114 1.10 -1.93 6.87
CA PHE A 114 1.02 -0.59 6.31
C PHE A 114 -0.27 0.07 6.77
N LYS A 115 -0.17 1.28 7.30
CA LYS A 115 -1.31 2.16 7.52
C LYS A 115 -1.52 2.99 6.26
N ILE A 116 -2.76 2.99 5.79
CA ILE A 116 -3.22 3.74 4.64
C ILE A 116 -4.27 4.75 5.12
N ILE A 117 -4.09 6.04 4.82
CA ILE A 117 -5.10 7.06 5.05
C ILE A 117 -5.66 7.44 3.68
N LYS A 118 -6.95 7.17 3.44
CA LYS A 118 -7.68 7.59 2.23
C LYS A 118 -8.37 8.92 2.50
N ASN A 119 -8.06 9.95 1.71
CA ASN A 119 -8.57 11.32 1.85
C ASN A 119 -9.77 11.62 0.95
#